data_AF-A0A937Y6T9-F1
#
_entry.id   AF-A0A937Y6T9-F1
#
_cell.length_a   1.000
_cell.length_b   1.000
_cell.length_c   1.000
_cell.angle_alpha   90.00
_cell.angle_beta   90.00
_cell.angle_gamma   90.00
#
_symmetry.space_group_name_H-M   'P 1'
#
loop_
_entity.id
_entity.type
_entity.pdbx_description
1 polymer ?
#
loop_
_entity_poly.entity_id
_entity_poly.type
_entity_poly.pdbx_seq_one_letter_code
_entity_poly.pdbx_strand_id
1 'polypeptide(L)' 'MEGLCLEVHDLAISKYVAEREKDLAFTRELARHKLTVEATLLERLSATRLDSRVRKLVRSRIERDFG' A
#
# COMPACT_ATOMS: atom_id res chain seq x y z
N MET A 1 -19.86 5.21 15.60
CA MET A 1 -19.44 3.88 15.10
C MET A 1 -17.96 3.99 14.77
N GLU A 2 -17.11 3.66 15.73
CA GLU A 2 -15.67 3.61 15.54
C GLU A 2 -15.35 2.21 15.01
N GLY A 3 -15.46 2.05 13.69
CA GLY A 3 -14.76 0.94 13.05
C GLY A 3 -13.28 1.10 13.42
N LEU A 4 -12.61 0.01 13.78
CA LEU A 4 -11.16 0.01 13.96
C LEU A 4 -10.51 0.48 12.65
N CYS A 5 -10.35 1.80 12.52
CA CYS A 5 -9.80 2.51 11.38
C CYS A 5 -8.30 2.26 11.29
N LEU A 6 -7.94 1.02 10.99
CA LEU A 6 -6.78 0.79 10.13
C LEU A 6 -7.12 1.52 8.84
N GLU A 7 -6.54 2.71 8.64
CA GLU A 7 -6.65 3.40 7.35
C GLU A 7 -6.33 2.37 6.27
N VAL A 8 -7.21 2.24 5.29
CA VAL A 8 -7.07 1.29 4.18
C VAL A 8 -5.70 1.42 3.50
N HIS A 9 -5.09 2.61 3.58
CA HIS A 9 -3.72 2.90 3.18
C HIS A 9 -2.66 2.22 4.05
N ASP A 10 -2.75 2.27 5.37
CA ASP A 10 -1.82 1.56 6.27
C ASP A 10 -1.94 0.04 6.11
N LEU A 11 -3.17 -0.46 5.92
CA LEU A 11 -3.40 -1.85 5.57
C LEU A 11 -2.73 -2.18 4.23
N ALA A 12 -2.94 -1.36 3.20
CA ALA A 12 -2.31 -1.55 1.90
C ALA A 12 -0.78 -1.54 1.98
N ILE A 13 -0.17 -0.65 2.78
CA ILE A 13 1.29 -0.64 3.01
C ILE A 13 1.76 -1.95 3.64
N SER A 14 1.08 -2.45 4.66
CA SER A 14 1.39 -3.75 5.26
C SER A 14 1.32 -4.88 4.23
N LYS A 15 0.34 -4.82 3.33
CA LYS A 15 0.13 -5.81 2.25
C LYS A 15 1.21 -5.73 1.17
N TYR A 16 1.61 -4.53 0.77
CA TYR A 16 2.73 -4.33 -0.14
C TYR A 16 4.06 -4.85 0.43
N VAL A 17 4.25 -4.75 1.75
CA VAL A 17 5.45 -5.24 2.46
C VAL A 17 5.43 -6.76 2.63
N ALA A 18 4.26 -7.41 2.75
CA ALA A 18 4.15 -8.85 2.98
C ALA A 18 4.57 -9.73 1.79
N GLU A 19 4.75 -9.15 0.59
CA GLU A 19 5.27 -9.78 -0.64
C GLU A 19 4.57 -11.06 -1.11
N ARG A 20 3.34 -11.35 -0.67
CA ARG A 20 2.62 -12.54 -1.16
C ARG A 20 1.85 -12.20 -2.43
N GLU A 21 1.83 -13.12 -3.39
CA GLU A 21 1.10 -12.95 -4.66
C GLU A 21 -0.38 -12.62 -4.47
N LYS A 22 -1.01 -13.17 -3.41
CA LYS A 22 -2.40 -12.88 -3.06
C LYS A 22 -2.60 -11.45 -2.52
N ASP A 23 -1.61 -10.92 -1.80
CA ASP A 23 -1.66 -9.57 -1.26
C ASP A 23 -1.48 -8.52 -2.38
N LEU A 24 -0.75 -8.83 -3.46
CA LEU A 24 -0.65 -7.96 -4.65
C LEU A 24 -1.98 -7.83 -5.40
N ALA A 25 -2.71 -8.94 -5.58
CA ALA A 25 -4.05 -8.88 -6.17
C ALA A 25 -5.00 -8.01 -5.33
N PHE A 26 -4.88 -8.09 -4.00
CA PHE A 26 -5.66 -7.29 -3.07
C PHE A 26 -5.33 -5.79 -3.18
N THR A 27 -4.05 -5.39 -3.16
CA THR A 27 -3.67 -3.97 -3.29
C THR A 27 -4.06 -3.37 -4.62
N ARG A 28 -3.99 -4.17 -5.70
CA ARG A 28 -4.42 -3.77 -7.03
C ARG A 28 -5.92 -3.52 -7.10
N GLU A 29 -6.73 -4.38 -6.50
CA GLU A 29 -8.18 -4.15 -6.42
C GLU A 29 -8.49 -2.90 -5.57
N LEU A 30 -7.78 -2.67 -4.46
CA LEU A 30 -7.95 -1.44 -3.69
C LEU A 30 -7.67 -0.18 -4.52
N ALA A 31 -6.59 -0.18 -5.31
CA ALA A 31 -6.27 0.92 -6.23
C ALA A 31 -7.33 1.07 -7.32
N ARG A 32 -7.72 -0.03 -7.96
CA ARG A 32 -8.73 -0.07 -9.03
C ARG A 32 -10.11 0.45 -8.57
N HIS A 33 -10.54 0.10 -7.36
CA HIS A 33 -11.80 0.56 -6.78
C HIS A 33 -11.71 1.95 -6.14
N LYS A 34 -10.56 2.64 -6.27
CA LYS A 34 -10.29 3.97 -5.70
C LYS A 34 -10.46 4.02 -4.17
N LEU A 35 -10.23 2.89 -3.51
CA LEU A 35 -10.25 2.79 -2.04
C LEU A 35 -8.94 3.28 -1.45
N THR A 36 -7.87 3.33 -2.24
CA THR A 36 -6.59 3.95 -1.88
C THR A 36 -6.20 5.01 -2.90
N VAL A 37 -5.34 5.94 -2.47
CA VAL A 37 -4.84 7.04 -3.30
C VAL A 37 -3.33 6.95 -3.33
N GLU A 38 -2.74 7.02 -4.52
CA GLU A 38 -1.29 6.91 -4.72
C GLU A 38 -0.52 7.89 -3.83
N ALA A 39 -0.87 9.17 -3.84
CA ALA A 39 -0.20 10.21 -3.06
C ALA A 39 -0.20 9.89 -1.55
N THR A 40 -1.33 9.45 -1.01
CA THR A 40 -1.45 9.07 0.40
C THR A 40 -0.63 7.81 0.71
N LEU A 41 -0.61 6.82 -0.19
CA LEU A 41 0.23 5.63 -0.03
C LEU A 41 1.72 5.98 -0.03
N LEU A 42 2.17 6.88 -0.89
CA LEU A 42 3.56 7.33 -0.93
C LEU A 42 3.94 8.13 0.33
N GLU A 43 3.03 8.97 0.84
CA GLU A 43 3.21 9.68 2.11
C GLU A 43 3.31 8.70 3.29
N ARG A 44 2.38 7.75 3.40
CA ARG A 44 2.39 6.70 4.43
C ARG A 44 3.62 5.81 4.34
N LEU A 45 4.04 5.46 3.13
CA LEU A 45 5.27 4.74 2.88
C LEU A 45 6.46 5.52 3.45
N SER A 46 6.55 6.83 3.18
CA SER A 46 7.60 7.72 3.71
C SER A 46 7.65 7.70 5.24
N ALA A 47 6.49 7.79 5.89
CA ALA A 47 6.35 7.77 7.35
C ALA A 47 6.64 6.39 7.98
N THR A 48 6.51 5.30 7.22
CA THR A 48 6.74 3.94 7.72
C THR A 48 8.24 3.63 7.82
N ARG A 49 8.68 3.13 8.98
CA ARG A 49 10.07 2.66 9.17
C ARG A 49 10.29 1.32 8.46
N LEU A 50 10.82 1.40 7.24
CA LEU A 50 11.20 0.25 6.43
C LEU A 50 12.64 0.36 5.97
N ASP A 51 13.27 -0.80 5.72
CA ASP A 51 14.57 -0.85 5.07
C ASP A 51 14.51 -0.17 3.69
N SER A 52 15.58 0.52 3.33
CA SER A 52 15.68 1.26 2.07
C SER A 52 15.43 0.41 0.82
N ARG A 53 15.77 -0.89 0.85
CA ARG A 53 15.49 -1.84 -0.23
C ARG A 53 13.99 -2.15 -0.32
N VAL A 54 13.38 -2.49 0.82
CA VAL A 54 11.94 -2.80 0.91
C VAL A 54 11.10 -1.59 0.49
N ARG A 55 11.49 -0.39 0.94
CA ARG A 55 10.81 0.87 0.55
C ARG A 55 10.79 1.07 -0.97
N LYS A 56 11.93 0.84 -1.65
CA LYS A 56 12.00 0.96 -3.12
C LYS A 56 11.10 -0.07 -3.81
N LEU A 57 11.10 -1.32 -3.32
CA LEU A 57 10.23 -2.37 -3.85
C LEU A 57 8.75 -2.02 -3.71
N VAL A 58 8.33 -1.58 -2.51
CA VAL A 58 6.95 -1.17 -2.24
C VAL A 58 6.54 0.01 -3.12
N ARG A 59 7.41 1.01 -3.28
CA ARG A 59 7.16 2.15 -4.17
C ARG A 59 6.90 1.69 -5.61
N SER A 60 7.76 0.85 -6.18
CA SER A 60 7.57 0.35 -7.55
C SER A 60 6.32 -0.52 -7.72
N ARG A 61 5.80 -1.12 -6.64
CA ARG A 61 4.51 -1.84 -6.67
C ARG A 61 3.34 -0.88 -6.67
N ILE A 62 3.37 0.16 -5.82
CA ILE A 62 2.36 1.23 -5.82
C ILE A 62 2.29 1.87 -7.20
N GLU A 63 3.43 2.32 -7.75
CA GLU A 63 3.47 2.96 -9.08
C GLU A 63 2.91 2.04 -10.19
N ARG A 64 3.06 0.71 -10.07
CA ARG A 64 2.51 -0.27 -11.02
C ARG A 64 0.99 -0.44 -10.89
N ASP A 65 0.43 -0.34 -9.69
CA ASP A 65 -1.00 -0.54 -9.45
C ASP A 65 -1.83 0.70 -9.84
N PHE A 66 -1.19 1.87 -9.99
CA PHE A 66 -1.82 3.15 -10.34
C PHE A 66 -1.51 3.65 -11.77
N GLY A 67 -0.59 3.01 -12.50
CA GLY A 67 -0.27 3.29 -13.91
C GLY A 67 -1.02 2.41 -14.90
#